data_AF-A0A2A4JMQ8-F1
#
_entry.id   AF-A0A2A4JMQ8-F1
#
_cell.length_a   1.000
_cell.length_b   1.000
_cell.length_c   1.000
_cell.angle_alpha   90.00
_cell.angle_beta   90.00
_cell.angle_gamma   90.00
#
_symmetry.space_group_name_H-M   'P 1'
#
loop_
_entity.id
_entity.type
_entity.pdbx_description
1 polymer ?
#
loop_
_entity_poly.entity_id
_entity_poly.type
_entity_poly.pdbx_seq_one_letter_code
_entity_poly.pdbx_strand_id
1 'polypeptide(L)'
;MKKYEEVLAKKVSRLVILHEEAEDGNAMPDLARPVQAVSLAVNNLVKVGHETIESSEDSVLRHDMPSALHRVETAATLLQQASDMLRADPFSGPAR
;
A
#
# COMPACT_ATOMS: atom_id res chain seq x y z
N MET A 1 7.66 0.71 30.10
CA MET A 1 7.97 1.41 28.84
C MET A 1 8.84 0.59 27.88
N LYS A 2 9.98 0.04 28.31
CA LYS A 2 10.90 -0.76 27.45
C LYS A 2 10.30 -1.97 26.70
N LYS A 3 9.23 -2.57 27.24
CA LYS A 3 8.60 -3.77 26.64
C LYS A 3 7.79 -3.46 25.37
N TYR A 4 7.38 -2.21 25.16
CA TYR A 4 6.61 -1.80 23.99
C TYR A 4 7.49 -1.57 22.76
N GLU A 5 8.70 -1.03 22.96
CA GLU A 5 9.69 -0.82 21.90
C GLU A 5 10.20 -2.15 21.32
N GLU A 6 10.39 -3.17 22.17
CA GLU A 6 10.84 -4.50 21.75
C GLU A 6 9.82 -5.20 20.84
N VAL A 7 8.53 -5.05 21.13
CA VAL A 7 7.44 -5.63 20.32
C VAL A 7 7.29 -4.91 18.99
N LEU A 8 7.45 -3.57 18.97
CA LEU A 8 7.45 -2.78 17.74
C LEU A 8 8.67 -3.08 16.86
N ALA A 9 9.87 -3.18 17.45
CA ALA A 9 11.08 -3.58 16.75
C ALA A 9 10.96 -4.98 16.15
N LYS A 10 10.37 -5.95 16.87
CA LYS A 10 10.07 -7.29 16.32
C LYS A 10 9.06 -7.26 15.17
N LYS A 11 8.06 -6.36 15.20
CA LYS A 11 7.08 -6.23 14.12
C LYS A 11 7.70 -5.59 12.86
N VAL A 12 8.57 -4.59 13.02
CA VAL A 12 9.32 -3.98 11.92
C VAL A 12 10.36 -4.94 11.36
N SER A 13 11.04 -5.71 12.21
CA SER A 13 11.98 -6.75 11.80
C SER A 13 11.33 -7.85 10.95
N ARG A 14 10.03 -8.14 11.14
CA ARG A 14 9.28 -9.07 10.29
C ARG A 14 8.92 -8.52 8.90
N LEU A 15 8.88 -7.20 8.73
CA LEU A 15 8.72 -6.56 7.41
C LEU A 15 10.04 -6.52 6.62
N VAL A 16 11.18 -6.50 7.32
CA VAL A 16 12.51 -6.61 6.71
C VAL A 16 12.82 -8.04 6.23
N ILE A 17 12.32 -9.08 6.92
CA ILE A 17 12.53 -10.49 6.53
C ILE A 17 11.80 -10.86 5.21
N LEU A 18 10.69 -10.17 4.87
CA LEU A 18 10.03 -10.35 3.56
C LEU A 18 10.84 -9.81 2.38
N HIS A 19 11.92 -9.06 2.65
CA HIS A 19 12.89 -8.63 1.65
C HIS A 19 14.03 -9.64 1.45
N GLU A 20 14.26 -10.60 2.38
CA GLU A 20 15.30 -11.63 2.27
C GLU A 20 14.82 -12.94 1.61
N GLU A 21 13.55 -13.34 1.77
CA GLU A 21 13.04 -14.58 1.13
C GLU A 21 12.88 -14.47 -0.40
N ALA A 22 13.08 -13.28 -0.98
CA ALA A 22 13.13 -13.04 -2.41
C ALA A 22 14.55 -13.05 -3.00
N GLU A 23 15.62 -13.09 -2.19
CA GLU A 23 17.00 -13.29 -2.66
C GLU A 23 17.31 -14.78 -2.95
N ASP A 24 16.52 -15.71 -2.41
CA ASP A 24 16.72 -17.17 -2.56
C ASP A 24 16.09 -17.77 -3.84
N GLY A 25 15.50 -16.96 -4.72
CA GLY A 25 14.92 -17.44 -5.97
C GLY A 25 13.60 -18.21 -5.80
N ASN A 26 12.84 -17.92 -4.75
CA ASN A 26 11.48 -18.45 -4.56
C ASN A 26 10.44 -17.58 -5.29
N ALA A 27 9.38 -18.22 -5.80
CA ALA A 27 8.28 -17.54 -6.47
C ALA A 27 7.52 -16.64 -5.47
N MET A 28 7.24 -15.40 -5.86
CA MET A 28 6.41 -14.51 -5.05
C MET A 28 4.99 -15.10 -4.90
N PRO A 29 4.41 -15.12 -3.69
CA PRO A 29 3.04 -15.63 -3.49
C PRO A 29 2.01 -14.77 -4.23
N ASP A 30 0.85 -15.34 -4.56
CA ASP A 30 -0.23 -14.63 -5.25
C ASP A 30 -0.71 -13.42 -4.43
N LEU A 31 -0.41 -12.22 -4.93
CA LEU A 31 -0.78 -10.95 -4.32
C LEU A 31 -2.15 -10.43 -4.80
N ALA A 32 -2.84 -11.12 -5.73
CA ALA A 32 -4.06 -10.60 -6.35
C ALA A 32 -5.16 -10.33 -5.33
N ARG A 33 -5.39 -11.27 -4.39
CA ARG A 33 -6.39 -11.10 -3.32
C ARG A 33 -6.07 -9.95 -2.35
N PRO A 34 -4.88 -9.88 -1.73
CA PRO A 34 -4.56 -8.78 -0.83
C PRO A 34 -4.53 -7.43 -1.55
N VAL A 35 -4.02 -7.36 -2.77
CA VAL A 35 -3.98 -6.10 -3.55
C VAL A 35 -5.37 -5.64 -3.96
N GLN A 36 -6.26 -6.56 -4.34
CA GLN A 36 -7.67 -6.22 -4.60
C GLN A 36 -8.36 -5.63 -3.36
N ALA A 37 -8.11 -6.20 -2.18
CA ALA A 37 -8.67 -5.67 -0.92
C ALA A 37 -8.14 -4.26 -0.61
N VAL A 38 -6.85 -4.02 -0.84
CA VAL A 38 -6.24 -2.68 -0.68
C VAL A 38 -6.83 -1.69 -1.69
N SER A 39 -6.99 -2.08 -2.95
CA SER A 39 -7.58 -1.24 -3.99
C SER A 39 -9.01 -0.80 -3.63
N LEU A 40 -9.84 -1.72 -3.15
CA LEU A 40 -11.20 -1.41 -2.68
C LEU A 40 -11.19 -0.45 -1.49
N ALA A 41 -10.29 -0.66 -0.52
CA ALA A 41 -10.16 0.23 0.63
C ALA A 41 -9.72 1.64 0.21
N VAL A 42 -8.79 1.76 -0.74
CA VAL A 42 -8.32 3.04 -1.28
C VAL A 42 -9.43 3.76 -2.03
N ASN A 43 -10.20 3.08 -2.88
CA ASN A 43 -11.32 3.70 -3.58
C ASN A 43 -12.36 4.28 -2.61
N ASN A 44 -12.67 3.55 -1.54
CA ASN A 44 -13.58 4.04 -0.51
C ASN A 44 -12.99 5.25 0.24
N LEU A 45 -11.69 5.22 0.56
CA LEU A 45 -11.00 6.33 1.21
C LEU A 45 -11.00 7.59 0.33
N VAL A 46 -10.71 7.47 -0.96
CA VAL A 46 -10.69 8.60 -1.89
C VAL A 46 -12.08 9.21 -2.04
N LYS A 47 -13.11 8.36 -2.17
CA LYS A 47 -14.49 8.83 -2.20
C LYS A 47 -14.84 9.64 -0.94
N VAL A 48 -14.59 9.10 0.24
CA VAL A 48 -14.85 9.79 1.52
C VAL A 48 -13.99 11.07 1.63
N GLY A 49 -12.77 11.05 1.13
CA GLY A 49 -11.89 12.21 1.07
C GLY A 49 -12.48 13.35 0.23
N HIS A 50 -13.02 13.04 -0.95
CA HIS A 50 -13.71 14.02 -1.79
C HIS A 50 -14.96 14.58 -1.11
N GLU A 51 -15.81 13.73 -0.53
CA GLU A 51 -16.99 14.16 0.23
C GLU A 51 -16.60 15.06 1.43
N THR A 52 -15.47 14.77 2.07
CA THR A 52 -14.94 15.59 3.18
C THR A 52 -14.44 16.95 2.68
N ILE A 53 -13.76 17.01 1.54
CA ILE A 53 -13.31 18.27 0.93
C ILE A 53 -14.51 19.15 0.56
N GLU A 54 -15.54 18.57 -0.05
CA GLU A 54 -16.73 19.28 -0.51
C GLU A 54 -17.57 19.84 0.64
N SER A 55 -17.65 19.10 1.75
CA SER A 55 -18.41 19.49 2.94
C SER A 55 -17.63 20.38 3.93
N SER A 56 -16.33 20.56 3.71
CA SER A 56 -15.45 21.32 4.62
C SER A 56 -15.33 22.79 4.25
N GLU A 57 -15.30 23.66 5.26
CA GLU A 57 -14.96 25.08 5.14
C GLU A 57 -13.46 25.36 5.39
N ASP A 58 -12.69 24.34 5.77
CA ASP A 58 -11.25 24.45 6.02
C ASP A 58 -10.48 24.58 4.69
N SER A 59 -9.91 25.77 4.47
CA SER A 59 -9.17 26.09 3.25
C SER A 59 -7.86 25.32 3.10
N VAL A 60 -7.20 24.96 4.20
CA VAL A 60 -5.96 24.17 4.18
C VAL A 60 -6.28 22.74 3.76
N LEU A 61 -7.33 22.15 4.36
CA LEU A 61 -7.77 20.82 4.02
C LEU A 61 -8.17 20.71 2.54
N ARG A 62 -8.93 21.68 2.03
CA ARG A 62 -9.36 21.72 0.62
C ARG A 62 -8.19 21.87 -0.36
N HIS A 63 -7.12 22.53 0.06
CA HIS A 63 -5.92 22.71 -0.75
C HIS A 63 -5.02 21.47 -0.73
N ASP A 64 -4.75 20.90 0.44
CA ASP A 64 -3.74 19.86 0.61
C ASP A 64 -4.27 18.46 0.29
N MET A 65 -5.51 18.16 0.69
CA MET A 65 -6.08 16.81 0.61
C MET A 65 -6.16 16.25 -0.83
N PRO A 66 -6.50 17.01 -1.88
CA PRO A 66 -6.52 16.48 -3.26
C PRO A 66 -5.19 15.83 -3.67
N SER A 67 -4.06 16.46 -3.31
CA SER A 67 -2.73 15.93 -3.65
C SER A 67 -2.41 14.64 -2.89
N ALA A 68 -2.87 14.53 -1.64
CA ALA A 68 -2.70 13.33 -0.83
C ALA A 68 -3.56 12.17 -1.37
N LEU A 69 -4.82 12.42 -1.72
CA LEU A 69 -5.71 11.43 -2.33
C LEU A 69 -5.13 10.88 -3.63
N HIS A 70 -4.65 11.76 -4.51
CA HIS A 70 -4.03 11.36 -5.79
C HIS A 70 -2.79 10.46 -5.59
N ARG A 71 -1.96 10.75 -4.58
CA ARG A 71 -0.79 9.92 -4.26
C ARG A 71 -1.19 8.51 -3.80
N VAL A 72 -2.24 8.41 -2.98
CA VAL A 72 -2.76 7.12 -2.50
C VAL A 72 -3.37 6.30 -3.65
N GLU A 73 -4.11 6.97 -4.54
CA GLU A 73 -4.69 6.35 -5.74
C GLU A 73 -3.61 5.81 -6.69
N THR A 74 -2.55 6.60 -6.90
CA THR A 74 -1.40 6.21 -7.73
C THR A 74 -0.70 5.00 -7.13
N ALA A 75 -0.48 4.99 -5.81
CA ALA A 75 0.14 3.86 -5.12
C ALA A 75 -0.70 2.57 -5.25
N ALA A 76 -2.03 2.66 -5.11
CA ALA A 76 -2.91 1.51 -5.30
C ALA A 76 -2.86 0.97 -6.75
N THR A 77 -2.78 1.87 -7.74
CA THR A 77 -2.64 1.49 -9.15
C THR A 77 -1.31 0.76 -9.40
N LEU A 78 -0.20 1.27 -8.86
CA LEU A 78 1.11 0.64 -8.97
C LEU A 78 1.13 -0.75 -8.30
N LEU A 79 0.50 -0.89 -7.14
CA LEU A 79 0.36 -2.19 -6.47
C LEU A 79 -0.44 -3.19 -7.31
N GLN A 80 -1.51 -2.75 -7.97
CA GLN A 80 -2.29 -3.60 -8.88
C GLN A 80 -1.46 -4.04 -10.09
N GLN A 81 -0.72 -3.12 -10.70
CA GLN A 81 0.19 -3.43 -11.81
C GLN A 81 1.29 -4.42 -11.39
N ALA A 82 1.92 -4.19 -10.24
CA ALA A 82 2.92 -5.10 -9.68
C ALA A 82 2.31 -6.49 -9.41
N SER A 83 1.10 -6.55 -8.85
CA SER A 83 0.40 -7.81 -8.63
C SER A 83 0.10 -8.56 -9.93
N ASP A 84 -0.31 -7.85 -10.99
CA ASP A 84 -0.59 -8.45 -12.29
C ASP A 84 0.70 -8.96 -12.95
N MET A 85 1.81 -8.22 -12.81
CA MET A 85 3.14 -8.62 -13.25
C MET A 85 3.62 -9.87 -12.52
N LEU A 86 3.46 -9.94 -11.19
CA LEU A 86 3.85 -11.11 -10.38
C LEU A 86 2.96 -12.33 -10.65
N ARG A 87 1.69 -12.12 -11.01
CA ARG A 87 0.80 -13.21 -11.44
C ARG A 87 1.23 -13.80 -12.78
N ALA A 88 1.72 -12.96 -13.70
CA ALA A 88 2.22 -13.39 -15.00
C ALA A 88 3.63 -14.00 -14.92
N ASP A 89 4.49 -13.42 -14.08
CA ASP A 89 5.86 -13.86 -13.82
C ASP A 89 6.18 -13.71 -12.32
N PRO A 90 6.04 -14.79 -11.53
CA PRO A 90 6.33 -14.79 -10.09
C PRO A 90 7.78 -14.46 -9.73
N PHE A 91 8.69 -14.40 -10.71
CA PHE A 91 10.10 -14.05 -10.52
C PHE A 91 10.44 -12.64 -11.02
N SER A 92 9.46 -11.85 -11.47
CA SER A 92 9.65 -10.52 -12.05
C SER A 92 10.35 -9.56 -11.07
N GLY A 93 11.59 -9.17 -11.40
CA GLY A 93 12.36 -8.17 -10.65
C GLY A 93 11.75 -6.76 -10.63
N PRO A 94 11.19 -6.25 -11.75
CA PRO A 94 10.55 -4.92 -11.77
C PRO A 94 9.26 -4.80 -10.96
N ALA A 95 8.62 -5.92 -10.60
CA ALA A 95 7.40 -5.94 -9.79
C ALA A 95 7.68 -6.08 -8.29
N ARG A 96 8.95 -6.28 -7.92
CA ARG A 96 9.45 -6.24 -6.53
C ARG A 96 9.90 -4.83 -6.17
#